data_AF-A0AAU4XVS8-F1
#
_entry.id   AF-A0AAU4XVS8-F1
#
_cell.length_a   1.000
_cell.length_b   1.000
_cell.length_c   1.000
_cell.angle_alpha   90.00
_cell.angle_beta   90.00
_cell.angle_gamma   90.00
#
_symmetry.space_group_name_H-M   'P 1'
#
loop_
_entity.id
_entity.type
_entity.pdbx_description
1 polymer ?
#
loop_
_entity_poly.entity_id
_entity_poly.type
_entity_poly.pdbx_seq_one_letter_code
_entity_poly.pdbx_strand_id
1 'polypeptide(L)'
;MTRPPTAAQRRVIEAADPVTGRLRGTQPQLAALVRHGLAFRHPRPPHDHFLTPAGHRTRETAQDPGATPGTPGTAAQAPHGAPPGPATADTGVFAARVGGEETAGAASPSRTREVHSAWQGLLELRRMTNPDGNTARPCGWERTHLVRAAALALEAAGHRPAGPEGADGYRVRATPQPEAVAVHGPDDATLRACAATLEKAGWQVGEHTDPRARSRYLLASPRRV
;
A
#
# COMPACT_ATOMS: atom_id res chain seq x y z
N MET A 1 15.09 -17.03 26.61
CA MET A 1 14.18 -15.86 26.54
C MET A 1 15.00 -14.61 26.29
N THR A 2 14.83 -13.96 25.13
CA THR A 2 15.61 -12.77 24.77
C THR A 2 15.07 -11.56 25.51
N ARG A 3 15.93 -10.83 26.23
CA ARG A 3 15.56 -9.62 26.98
C ARG A 3 14.85 -8.62 26.04
N PRO A 4 13.76 -7.95 26.47
CA PRO A 4 13.08 -6.97 25.65
C PRO A 4 14.03 -5.84 25.22
N PRO A 5 13.87 -5.29 24.01
CA PRO A 5 14.77 -4.27 23.50
C PRO A 5 14.71 -2.99 24.35
N THR A 6 15.87 -2.36 24.52
CA THR A 6 16.00 -1.08 25.24
C THR A 6 15.31 0.05 24.47
N ALA A 7 15.02 1.16 25.14
CA ALA A 7 14.41 2.33 24.49
C ALA A 7 15.25 2.85 23.30
N ALA A 8 16.58 2.85 23.44
CA ALA A 8 17.48 3.24 22.35
C ALA A 8 17.41 2.26 21.16
N GLN A 9 17.31 0.95 21.42
CA GLN A 9 17.15 -0.07 20.38
C GLN A 9 15.80 0.06 19.67
N ARG A 10 14.71 0.34 20.41
CA ARG A 10 13.38 0.56 19.82
C ARG A 10 13.38 1.74 18.86
N ARG A 11 14.00 2.87 19.23
CA ARG A 11 14.14 4.03 18.31
C ARG A 11 14.87 3.67 17.02
N VAL A 12 15.91 2.85 17.08
CA VAL A 12 16.64 2.40 15.88
C VAL A 12 15.76 1.49 15.01
N ILE A 13 14.95 0.62 15.62
CA ILE A 13 13.99 -0.24 14.91
C ILE A 13 12.87 0.59 14.28
N GLU A 14 12.33 1.57 15.01
CA GLU A 14 11.28 2.49 14.54
C GLU A 14 11.75 3.37 13.37
N ALA A 15 13.03 3.79 13.39
CA ALA A 15 13.65 4.59 12.35
C ALA A 15 14.13 3.80 11.13
N ALA A 16 13.95 2.47 11.11
CA ALA A 16 14.37 1.64 9.98
C ALA A 16 13.64 2.06 8.69
N ASP A 17 14.30 1.89 7.54
CA ASP A 17 13.68 2.15 6.24
C ASP A 17 12.37 1.34 6.13
N PRO A 18 11.24 1.98 5.78
CA PRO A 18 9.94 1.34 5.86
C PRO A 18 9.79 0.20 4.84
N VAL A 19 10.41 0.30 3.66
CA VAL A 19 10.29 -0.70 2.59
C VAL A 19 11.29 -1.84 2.78
N THR A 20 12.55 -1.50 2.93
CA THR A 20 13.66 -2.47 2.94
C THR A 20 13.99 -3.00 4.33
N GLY A 21 13.55 -2.30 5.39
CA GLY A 21 13.95 -2.61 6.76
C GLY A 21 15.41 -2.26 7.07
N ARG A 22 16.10 -1.48 6.21
CA ARG A 22 17.48 -1.06 6.44
C ARG A 22 17.62 -0.19 7.68
N LEU A 23 18.57 -0.53 8.54
CA LEU A 23 18.85 0.16 9.78
C LEU A 23 19.96 1.18 9.61
N ARG A 24 19.85 2.30 10.34
CA ARG A 24 20.89 3.31 10.51
C ARG A 24 21.12 3.51 12.00
N GLY A 25 22.38 3.61 12.43
CA GLY A 25 22.72 3.76 13.84
C GLY A 25 24.21 3.58 14.11
N THR A 26 24.62 3.68 15.36
CA THR A 26 26.01 3.44 15.75
C THR A 26 26.32 1.94 15.71
N GLN A 27 27.57 1.58 15.40
CA GLN A 27 28.00 0.18 15.32
C GLN A 27 27.65 -0.65 16.57
N PRO A 28 27.77 -0.12 17.82
CA PRO A 28 27.34 -0.85 19.01
C PRO A 28 25.83 -1.13 19.06
N GLN A 29 24.99 -0.19 18.60
CA GLN A 29 23.53 -0.37 18.55
C GLN A 29 23.16 -1.48 17.56
N LEU A 30 23.74 -1.43 16.36
CA LEU A 30 23.49 -2.41 15.30
C LEU A 30 23.98 -3.81 15.71
N ALA A 31 25.18 -3.91 16.28
CA ALA A 31 25.70 -5.17 16.78
C ALA A 31 24.83 -5.76 17.90
N ALA A 32 24.27 -4.92 18.78
CA ALA A 32 23.36 -5.39 19.81
C ALA A 32 22.06 -5.95 19.21
N LEU A 33 21.47 -5.28 18.21
CA LEU A 33 20.28 -5.78 17.53
C LEU A 33 20.50 -7.12 16.82
N VAL A 34 21.69 -7.31 16.22
CA VAL A 34 22.09 -8.59 15.63
C VAL A 34 22.20 -9.68 16.69
N ARG A 35 22.84 -9.40 17.83
CA ARG A 35 22.91 -10.35 18.95
C ARG A 35 21.54 -10.74 19.51
N HIS A 36 20.56 -9.86 19.43
CA HIS A 36 19.18 -10.15 19.84
C HIS A 36 18.35 -10.85 18.74
N GLY A 37 18.92 -11.11 17.56
CA GLY A 37 18.21 -11.72 16.43
C GLY A 37 17.17 -10.80 15.76
N LEU A 38 17.18 -9.50 16.07
CA LEU A 38 16.25 -8.51 15.53
C LEU A 38 16.76 -7.88 14.23
N ALA A 39 18.06 -8.00 13.98
CA ALA A 39 18.71 -7.54 12.75
C ALA A 39 19.68 -8.58 12.23
N PHE A 40 20.02 -8.49 10.94
CA PHE A 40 21.13 -9.22 10.34
C PHE A 40 22.03 -8.26 9.57
N ARG A 41 23.30 -8.63 9.41
CA ARG A 41 24.29 -7.89 8.61
C ARG A 41 24.37 -8.53 7.23
N HIS A 42 24.27 -7.72 6.18
CA HIS A 42 24.35 -8.22 4.82
C HIS A 42 25.77 -8.71 4.49
N PRO A 43 25.92 -9.88 3.82
CA PRO A 43 27.23 -10.47 3.58
C PRO A 43 28.07 -9.66 2.58
N ARG A 44 27.43 -8.92 1.66
CA ARG A 44 28.14 -8.07 0.69
C ARG A 44 28.41 -6.66 1.25
N PRO A 45 29.57 -6.06 0.93
CA PRO A 45 29.83 -4.64 1.14
C PRO A 45 28.69 -3.77 0.57
N PRO A 46 28.31 -2.66 1.24
CA PRO A 46 28.95 -2.04 2.41
C PRO A 46 28.59 -2.69 3.76
N HIS A 47 27.97 -3.88 3.75
CA HIS A 47 27.55 -4.62 4.94
C HIS A 47 26.52 -3.88 5.80
N ASP A 48 25.51 -3.35 5.12
CA ASP A 48 24.37 -2.75 5.76
C ASP A 48 23.63 -3.74 6.67
N HIS A 49 22.94 -3.19 7.65
CA HIS A 49 22.14 -3.96 8.60
C HIS A 49 20.66 -3.81 8.25
N PHE A 50 19.92 -4.90 8.34
CA PHE A 50 18.50 -4.96 8.00
C PHE A 50 17.73 -5.66 9.12
N LEU A 51 16.46 -5.29 9.29
CA LEU A 51 15.58 -5.98 10.21
C LEU A 51 15.36 -7.44 9.77
N THR A 52 15.28 -8.33 10.74
CA THR A 52 14.78 -9.70 10.55
C THR A 52 13.24 -9.70 10.63
N PRO A 53 12.55 -10.80 10.28
CA PRO A 53 11.12 -10.93 10.53
C PRO A 53 10.71 -10.71 12.01
N ALA A 54 11.58 -11.03 12.96
CA ALA A 54 11.34 -10.76 14.38
C ALA A 54 11.47 -9.25 14.71
N GLY A 55 12.45 -8.57 14.11
CA GLY A 55 12.61 -7.12 14.22
C GLY A 55 11.43 -6.34 13.64
N HIS A 56 10.89 -6.80 12.51
CA HIS A 56 9.68 -6.22 11.91
C HIS A 56 8.46 -6.37 12.81
N ARG A 57 8.21 -7.57 13.36
CA ARG A 57 7.12 -7.77 14.33
C ARG A 57 7.24 -6.87 15.55
N THR A 58 8.46 -6.70 16.06
CA THR A 58 8.72 -5.80 17.20
C THR A 58 8.40 -4.34 16.86
N ARG A 59 8.69 -3.91 15.62
CA ARG A 59 8.34 -2.56 15.13
C ARG A 59 6.82 -2.39 15.03
N GLU A 60 6.14 -3.39 14.50
CA GLU A 60 4.68 -3.39 14.31
C GLU A 60 3.94 -3.32 15.66
N THR A 61 4.32 -4.16 16.64
CA THR A 61 3.71 -4.13 17.99
C THR A 61 3.93 -2.80 18.72
N ALA A 62 5.01 -2.08 18.42
CA ALA A 62 5.26 -0.76 19.01
C ALA A 62 4.39 0.34 18.39
N GLN A 63 3.97 0.19 17.12
CA GLN A 63 3.14 1.16 16.42
C GLN A 63 1.64 0.93 16.64
N ASP A 64 1.25 -0.30 17.01
CA ASP A 64 -0.13 -0.65 17.28
C ASP A 64 -0.27 -1.43 18.59
N PRO A 65 -0.25 -0.74 19.76
CA PRO A 65 -0.34 -1.39 21.07
C PRO A 65 -1.70 -2.07 21.33
N GLY A 66 -2.68 -1.93 20.41
CA GLY A 66 -4.01 -2.57 20.48
C GLY A 66 -4.19 -3.78 19.57
N ALA A 67 -3.28 -4.05 18.62
CA ALA A 67 -3.41 -5.16 17.68
C ALA A 67 -3.02 -6.48 18.35
N THR A 68 -4.02 -7.27 18.76
CA THR A 68 -3.82 -8.63 19.26
C THR A 68 -3.36 -9.54 18.10
N PRO A 69 -2.37 -10.44 18.27
CA PRO A 69 -1.97 -11.34 17.20
C PRO A 69 -3.10 -12.33 16.90
N GLY A 70 -3.71 -12.21 15.71
CA GLY A 70 -4.67 -13.20 15.21
C GLY A 70 -4.00 -14.58 15.14
N THR A 71 -4.57 -15.53 15.89
CA THR A 71 -4.19 -16.94 15.83
C THR A 71 -4.64 -17.52 14.49
N PRO A 72 -3.83 -18.34 13.77
CA PRO A 72 -4.28 -18.97 12.53
C PRO A 72 -5.40 -19.97 12.82
N GLY A 73 -6.64 -19.56 12.54
CA GLY A 73 -7.84 -20.38 12.68
C GLY A 73 -8.02 -21.32 11.50
N THR A 74 -8.03 -22.61 11.81
CA THR A 74 -8.27 -23.76 10.93
C THR A 74 -9.56 -23.59 10.12
N ALA A 75 -9.47 -23.90 8.82
CA ALA A 75 -10.60 -23.93 7.90
C ALA A 75 -11.67 -24.93 8.37
N ALA A 76 -12.88 -24.43 8.65
CA ALA A 76 -14.08 -25.23 8.80
C ALA A 76 -15.15 -24.69 7.83
N GLN A 77 -15.72 -25.62 7.07
CA GLN A 77 -16.61 -25.41 5.94
C GLN A 77 -17.94 -24.72 6.30
N ALA A 78 -18.45 -23.97 5.33
CA ALA A 78 -19.74 -23.26 5.35
C ALA A 78 -20.96 -24.19 5.44
N PRO A 79 -22.14 -23.60 5.70
CA PRO A 79 -23.27 -23.81 4.79
C PRO A 79 -23.84 -22.51 4.22
N HIS A 80 -24.45 -22.69 3.04
CA HIS A 80 -25.06 -21.74 2.11
C HIS A 80 -26.27 -20.97 2.65
N GLY A 81 -26.39 -19.68 2.28
CA GLY A 81 -27.69 -18.99 2.18
C GLY A 81 -27.68 -17.49 2.48
N ALA A 82 -28.07 -16.68 1.48
CA ALA A 82 -28.41 -15.24 1.48
C ALA A 82 -27.27 -14.22 1.18
N PRO A 83 -27.53 -13.19 0.34
CA PRO A 83 -26.49 -12.27 -0.15
C PRO A 83 -26.28 -11.05 0.77
N PRO A 84 -25.06 -10.75 1.21
CA PRO A 84 -24.72 -9.45 1.81
C PRO A 84 -24.02 -8.54 0.78
N GLY A 85 -24.33 -7.23 0.81
CA GLY A 85 -23.69 -6.19 0.00
C GLY A 85 -22.19 -6.00 0.31
N PRO A 86 -21.46 -5.19 -0.48
CA PRO A 86 -20.00 -5.18 -0.45
C PRO A 86 -19.47 -4.34 0.72
N ALA A 87 -19.53 -4.90 1.93
CA ALA A 87 -18.59 -4.59 2.99
C ALA A 87 -17.71 -5.85 3.15
N THR A 88 -16.68 -5.95 2.31
CA THR A 88 -15.68 -7.02 2.40
C THR A 88 -14.96 -6.88 3.73
N ALA A 89 -15.43 -7.60 4.74
CA ALA A 89 -14.64 -7.94 5.90
C ALA A 89 -13.39 -8.70 5.44
N ASP A 90 -12.29 -8.38 6.10
CA ASP A 90 -10.90 -8.70 5.75
C ASP A 90 -10.66 -10.22 5.60
N THR A 91 -10.90 -10.78 4.41
CA THR A 91 -10.12 -11.93 3.96
C THR A 91 -8.68 -11.45 3.94
N GLY A 92 -7.80 -11.95 4.81
CA GLY A 92 -6.41 -11.50 5.02
C GLY A 92 -5.47 -11.54 3.79
N VAL A 93 -5.92 -10.96 2.69
CA VAL A 93 -5.38 -10.87 1.35
C VAL A 93 -5.25 -9.39 1.07
N PHE A 94 -4.07 -9.00 0.58
CA PHE A 94 -3.77 -7.59 0.37
C PHE A 94 -4.82 -6.89 -0.50
N ALA A 95 -5.18 -5.70 -0.05
CA ALA A 95 -6.23 -4.88 -0.64
C ALA A 95 -5.76 -3.42 -0.76
N ALA A 96 -5.58 -2.90 -1.98
CA ALA A 96 -5.28 -1.48 -2.19
C ALA A 96 -6.42 -0.60 -1.65
N ARG A 97 -6.08 0.45 -0.89
CA ARG A 97 -7.05 1.35 -0.25
C ARG A 97 -7.63 2.30 -1.29
N VAL A 98 -8.93 2.28 -1.48
CA VAL A 98 -9.62 3.07 -2.50
C VAL A 98 -10.13 4.41 -1.94
N GLY A 99 -10.05 4.61 -0.62
CA GLY A 99 -10.56 5.77 0.09
C GLY A 99 -11.97 5.52 0.62
N GLY A 100 -12.15 5.74 1.92
CA GLY A 100 -13.39 5.48 2.67
C GLY A 100 -13.30 4.38 3.70
N GLU A 101 -12.16 3.72 3.81
CA GLU A 101 -11.91 2.72 4.84
C GLU A 101 -11.78 3.36 6.23
N GLU A 102 -12.32 2.70 7.26
CA GLU A 102 -12.26 3.14 8.66
C GLU A 102 -10.81 3.29 9.16
N THR A 103 -9.91 2.41 8.70
CA THR A 103 -8.48 2.45 9.00
C THR A 103 -7.71 3.36 8.03
N ALA A 104 -8.16 4.61 7.88
CA ALA A 104 -7.44 5.66 7.13
C ALA A 104 -6.37 6.38 7.97
N GLY A 105 -5.76 5.65 8.90
CA GLY A 105 -4.59 6.10 9.64
C GLY A 105 -3.35 6.22 8.73
N ALA A 106 -2.35 6.97 9.21
CA ALA A 106 -1.07 7.14 8.52
C ALA A 106 -0.47 5.79 8.08
N ALA A 107 0.14 5.75 6.89
CA ALA A 107 0.70 4.52 6.35
C ALA A 107 1.73 3.90 7.32
N SER A 108 1.40 2.72 7.86
CA SER A 108 2.35 1.98 8.69
C SER A 108 3.47 1.42 7.81
N PRO A 109 4.69 1.24 8.33
CA PRO A 109 5.78 0.56 7.62
C PRO A 109 5.42 -0.85 7.12
N SER A 110 4.54 -1.59 7.81
CA SER A 110 4.01 -2.86 7.29
C SER A 110 3.22 -2.61 6.01
N ARG A 111 2.27 -1.66 6.07
CA ARG A 111 1.45 -1.31 4.93
C ARG A 111 2.30 -0.84 3.75
N THR A 112 3.29 0.01 3.98
CA THR A 112 4.22 0.47 2.95
C THR A 112 4.94 -0.70 2.25
N ARG A 113 5.33 -1.75 2.98
CA ARG A 113 5.95 -2.96 2.38
C ARG A 113 4.96 -3.79 1.59
N GLU A 114 3.76 -3.97 2.12
CA GLU A 114 2.71 -4.73 1.43
C GLU A 114 2.33 -4.05 0.11
N VAL A 115 2.11 -2.73 0.14
CA VAL A 115 1.83 -1.91 -1.04
C VAL A 115 2.98 -1.99 -2.04
N HIS A 116 4.22 -1.84 -1.57
CA HIS A 116 5.39 -1.97 -2.42
C HIS A 116 5.47 -3.35 -3.09
N SER A 117 5.26 -4.43 -2.33
CA SER A 117 5.29 -5.80 -2.82
C SER A 117 4.19 -6.06 -3.84
N ALA A 118 2.97 -5.57 -3.57
CA ALA A 118 1.85 -5.66 -4.51
C ALA A 118 2.11 -4.88 -5.79
N TRP A 119 2.70 -3.69 -5.70
CA TRP A 119 3.09 -2.90 -6.86
C TRP A 119 4.17 -3.59 -7.70
N GLN A 120 5.21 -4.16 -7.07
CA GLN A 120 6.22 -4.95 -7.80
C GLN A 120 5.60 -6.18 -8.48
N GLY A 121 4.70 -6.89 -7.80
CA GLY A 121 3.95 -8.01 -8.39
C GLY A 121 3.11 -7.58 -9.59
N LEU A 122 2.49 -6.39 -9.54
CA LEU A 122 1.75 -5.83 -10.67
C LEU A 122 2.66 -5.48 -11.85
N LEU A 123 3.82 -4.86 -11.61
CA LEU A 123 4.79 -4.57 -12.66
C LEU A 123 5.32 -5.85 -13.31
N GLU A 124 5.53 -6.91 -12.53
CA GLU A 124 5.93 -8.22 -13.04
C GLU A 124 4.81 -8.85 -13.88
N LEU A 125 3.55 -8.75 -13.43
CA LEU A 125 2.39 -9.18 -14.22
C LEU A 125 2.33 -8.44 -15.56
N ARG A 126 2.56 -7.12 -15.58
CA ARG A 126 2.65 -6.33 -16.81
C ARG A 126 3.77 -6.84 -17.72
N ARG A 127 4.96 -7.10 -17.16
CA ARG A 127 6.12 -7.64 -17.91
C ARG A 127 5.81 -8.99 -18.56
N MET A 128 5.07 -9.84 -17.88
CA MET A 128 4.75 -11.20 -18.37
C MET A 128 3.58 -11.25 -19.35
N THR A 129 2.61 -10.34 -19.23
CA THR A 129 1.33 -10.43 -19.96
C THR A 129 1.18 -9.42 -21.09
N ASN A 130 1.92 -8.31 -21.07
CA ASN A 130 1.94 -7.40 -22.20
C ASN A 130 2.77 -8.02 -23.33
N PRO A 131 2.29 -8.00 -24.60
CA PRO A 131 2.97 -8.66 -25.71
C PRO A 131 4.44 -8.26 -25.93
N ASP A 132 4.80 -7.03 -25.58
CA ASP A 132 6.16 -6.50 -25.67
C ASP A 132 6.86 -6.34 -24.30
N GLY A 133 6.26 -6.88 -23.25
CA GLY A 133 6.78 -6.84 -21.88
C GLY A 133 6.86 -5.43 -21.27
N ASN A 134 6.24 -4.42 -21.90
CA ASN A 134 6.32 -3.04 -21.43
C ASN A 134 5.58 -2.87 -20.09
N THR A 135 6.30 -2.53 -19.03
CA THR A 135 5.72 -2.32 -17.69
C THR A 135 5.08 -0.96 -17.49
N ALA A 136 5.24 -0.02 -18.43
CA ALA A 136 4.64 1.31 -18.36
C ALA A 136 3.15 1.33 -18.74
N ARG A 137 2.59 0.22 -19.23
CA ARG A 137 1.18 0.14 -19.66
C ARG A 137 0.39 -0.83 -18.78
N PRO A 138 -0.85 -0.47 -18.37
CA PRO A 138 -1.70 -1.38 -17.63
C PRO A 138 -2.04 -2.64 -18.45
N CYS A 139 -1.90 -3.80 -17.81
CA CYS A 139 -2.16 -5.10 -18.41
C CYS A 139 -3.64 -5.49 -18.38
N GLY A 140 -3.98 -6.66 -18.94
CA GLY A 140 -5.36 -7.16 -19.00
C GLY A 140 -6.05 -7.27 -17.63
N TRP A 141 -5.33 -7.71 -16.60
CA TRP A 141 -5.87 -7.79 -15.24
C TRP A 141 -6.28 -6.42 -14.68
N GLU A 142 -5.49 -5.37 -14.94
CA GLU A 142 -5.80 -4.01 -14.48
C GLU A 142 -7.05 -3.46 -15.14
N ARG A 143 -7.26 -3.79 -16.43
CA ARG A 143 -8.44 -3.37 -17.20
C ARG A 143 -9.74 -3.96 -16.64
N THR A 144 -9.70 -5.13 -16.02
CA THR A 144 -10.86 -5.73 -15.35
C THR A 144 -10.98 -5.32 -13.87
N HIS A 145 -9.98 -4.64 -13.31
CA HIS A 145 -9.92 -4.25 -11.89
C HIS A 145 -9.54 -2.78 -11.70
N LEU A 146 -10.12 -1.89 -12.52
CA LEU A 146 -9.67 -0.50 -12.68
C LEU A 146 -9.53 0.27 -11.36
N VAL A 147 -10.56 0.21 -10.50
CA VAL A 147 -10.57 0.94 -9.22
C VAL A 147 -9.40 0.52 -8.34
N ARG A 148 -9.15 -0.79 -8.24
CA ARG A 148 -8.06 -1.35 -7.43
C ARG A 148 -6.70 -1.07 -8.03
N ALA A 149 -6.58 -1.14 -9.35
CA ALA A 149 -5.33 -0.86 -10.05
C ALA A 149 -4.93 0.62 -9.92
N ALA A 150 -5.87 1.55 -10.12
CA ALA A 150 -5.63 2.98 -9.93
C ALA A 150 -5.29 3.33 -8.48
N ALA A 151 -6.05 2.79 -7.51
CA ALA A 151 -5.78 2.96 -6.09
C ALA A 151 -4.38 2.43 -5.70
N LEU A 152 -3.98 1.25 -6.20
CA LEU A 152 -2.66 0.70 -5.93
C LEU A 152 -1.54 1.59 -6.47
N ALA A 153 -1.69 2.14 -7.68
CA ALA A 153 -0.71 3.08 -8.24
C ALA A 153 -0.57 4.35 -7.38
N LEU A 154 -1.69 4.88 -6.90
CA LEU A 154 -1.70 6.06 -6.02
C LEU A 154 -1.07 5.75 -4.66
N GLU A 155 -1.45 4.63 -4.04
CA GLU A 155 -0.91 4.21 -2.75
C GLU A 155 0.60 3.91 -2.82
N ALA A 156 1.05 3.24 -3.89
CA ALA A 156 2.46 2.94 -4.11
C ALA A 156 3.32 4.19 -4.33
N ALA A 157 2.73 5.28 -4.83
CA ALA A 157 3.37 6.58 -4.94
C ALA A 157 3.29 7.42 -3.65
N GLY A 158 2.67 6.90 -2.59
CA GLY A 158 2.58 7.55 -1.29
C GLY A 158 1.44 8.55 -1.15
N HIS A 159 0.47 8.56 -2.08
CA HIS A 159 -0.74 9.36 -1.90
C HIS A 159 -1.54 8.82 -0.72
N ARG A 160 -2.13 9.73 0.07
CA ARG A 160 -2.97 9.35 1.21
C ARG A 160 -4.38 9.00 0.74
N PRO A 161 -4.91 7.80 1.02
CA PRO A 161 -6.32 7.48 0.78
C PRO A 161 -7.18 8.27 1.75
N ALA A 162 -8.34 8.75 1.29
CA ALA A 162 -9.28 9.48 2.12
C ALA A 162 -9.89 8.57 3.20
N GLY A 163 -10.17 9.13 4.38
CA GLY A 163 -10.94 8.47 5.42
C GLY A 163 -12.42 8.31 5.09
N PRO A 164 -13.22 7.75 6.02
CA PRO A 164 -14.66 7.56 5.86
C PRO A 164 -15.36 8.86 5.47
N GLU A 165 -15.00 9.96 6.13
CA GLU A 165 -15.52 11.32 5.89
C GLU A 165 -15.04 11.94 4.57
N GLY A 166 -13.98 11.39 3.95
CA GLY A 166 -13.60 11.69 2.57
C GLY A 166 -12.84 12.99 2.33
N ALA A 167 -12.45 13.72 3.38
CA ALA A 167 -11.95 15.10 3.26
C ALA A 167 -10.41 15.25 3.25
N ASP A 168 -9.63 14.18 3.43
CA ASP A 168 -8.20 14.26 3.74
C ASP A 168 -7.28 13.54 2.75
N GLY A 169 -7.83 12.99 1.66
CA GLY A 169 -7.05 12.19 0.70
C GLY A 169 -7.78 11.87 -0.60
N TYR A 170 -7.18 11.00 -1.40
CA TYR A 170 -7.80 10.57 -2.65
C TYR A 170 -8.93 9.57 -2.40
N ARG A 171 -9.91 9.55 -3.30
CA ARG A 171 -10.94 8.52 -3.35
C ARG A 171 -11.17 8.06 -4.78
N VAL A 172 -10.94 6.78 -5.04
CA VAL A 172 -11.16 6.15 -6.35
C VAL A 172 -12.54 5.48 -6.36
N ARG A 173 -13.35 5.78 -7.37
CA ARG A 173 -14.68 5.20 -7.57
C ARG A 173 -14.85 4.69 -8.98
N ALA A 174 -15.71 3.70 -9.14
CA ALA A 174 -16.23 3.33 -10.45
C ALA A 174 -17.06 4.50 -11.02
N THR A 175 -17.10 4.60 -12.34
CA THR A 175 -17.91 5.57 -13.07
C THR A 175 -18.80 4.82 -14.07
N PRO A 176 -19.96 5.38 -14.47
CA PRO A 176 -20.76 4.84 -15.56
C PRO A 176 -20.01 4.77 -16.90
N GLN A 177 -18.95 5.57 -17.08
CA GLN A 177 -18.14 5.52 -18.28
C GLN A 177 -17.32 4.21 -18.34
N PRO A 178 -17.43 3.42 -19.41
CA PRO A 178 -16.69 2.17 -19.53
C PRO A 178 -15.19 2.44 -19.53
N GLU A 179 -14.43 1.49 -18.96
CA GLU A 179 -12.96 1.52 -18.92
C GLU A 179 -12.35 2.75 -18.21
N ALA A 180 -13.13 3.44 -17.37
CA ALA A 180 -12.67 4.59 -16.62
C ALA A 180 -12.95 4.45 -15.12
N VAL A 181 -12.22 5.23 -14.33
CA VAL A 181 -12.44 5.44 -12.89
C VAL A 181 -12.46 6.92 -12.59
N ALA A 182 -13.25 7.31 -11.59
CA ALA A 182 -13.26 8.65 -11.05
C ALA A 182 -12.31 8.73 -9.84
N VAL A 183 -11.43 9.72 -9.80
CA VAL A 183 -10.57 10.01 -8.65
C VAL A 183 -10.92 11.38 -8.10
N HIS A 184 -11.38 11.39 -6.85
CA HIS A 184 -11.68 12.60 -6.09
C HIS A 184 -10.53 12.89 -5.13
N GLY A 185 -10.42 14.15 -4.72
CA GLY A 185 -9.44 14.62 -3.73
C GLY A 185 -9.93 15.92 -3.10
N PRO A 186 -9.30 16.36 -2.01
CA PRO A 186 -9.76 17.52 -1.24
C PRO A 186 -9.46 18.87 -1.92
N ASP A 187 -8.40 18.92 -2.72
CA ASP A 187 -7.95 20.13 -3.40
C ASP A 187 -7.31 19.84 -4.77
N ASP A 188 -7.14 20.90 -5.57
CA ASP A 188 -6.55 20.82 -6.89
C ASP A 188 -5.09 20.35 -6.88
N ALA A 189 -4.35 20.61 -5.80
CA ALA A 189 -2.96 20.19 -5.68
C ALA A 189 -2.85 18.67 -5.58
N THR A 190 -3.71 18.07 -4.76
CA THR A 190 -3.86 16.62 -4.60
C THR A 190 -4.31 15.98 -5.91
N LEU A 191 -5.31 16.56 -6.59
CA LEU A 191 -5.75 16.05 -7.89
C LEU A 191 -4.62 16.10 -8.93
N ARG A 192 -3.88 17.22 -9.05
CA ARG A 192 -2.73 17.29 -9.97
C ARG A 192 -1.64 16.26 -9.66
N ALA A 193 -1.35 16.02 -8.38
CA ALA A 193 -0.37 15.03 -7.96
C ALA A 193 -0.84 13.58 -8.28
N CYS A 194 -2.13 13.29 -8.08
CA CYS A 194 -2.75 12.02 -8.47
C CYS A 194 -2.70 11.83 -9.99
N ALA A 195 -3.05 12.86 -10.77
CA ALA A 195 -3.02 12.83 -12.24
C ALA A 195 -1.61 12.49 -12.75
N ALA A 196 -0.58 13.23 -12.30
CA ALA A 196 0.80 12.98 -12.70
C ALA A 196 1.29 11.57 -12.34
N THR A 197 0.78 11.00 -11.25
CA THR A 197 1.12 9.62 -10.83
C THR A 197 0.46 8.58 -11.71
N LEU A 198 -0.84 8.74 -11.98
CA LEU A 198 -1.58 7.85 -12.85
C LEU A 198 -1.03 7.89 -14.28
N GLU A 199 -0.66 9.06 -14.79
CA GLU A 199 0.00 9.21 -16.08
C GLU A 199 1.32 8.44 -16.17
N LYS A 200 2.18 8.57 -15.15
CA LYS A 200 3.43 7.79 -15.06
C LYS A 200 3.17 6.28 -14.97
N ALA A 201 2.04 5.88 -14.38
CA ALA A 201 1.61 4.48 -14.29
C ALA A 201 0.94 3.95 -15.57
N GLY A 202 0.83 4.78 -16.63
CA GLY A 202 0.28 4.39 -17.93
C GLY A 202 -1.21 4.65 -18.11
N TRP A 203 -1.79 5.54 -17.31
CA TRP A 203 -3.18 5.97 -17.44
C TRP A 203 -3.25 7.28 -18.26
N GLN A 204 -4.37 7.47 -18.93
CA GLN A 204 -4.78 8.75 -19.48
C GLN A 204 -5.73 9.40 -18.48
N VAL A 205 -5.49 10.66 -18.15
CA VAL A 205 -6.24 11.39 -17.14
C VAL A 205 -6.85 12.65 -17.75
N GLY A 206 -8.13 12.89 -17.49
CA GLY A 206 -8.83 14.12 -17.82
C GLY A 206 -9.47 14.73 -16.58
N GLU A 207 -9.43 16.06 -16.47
CA GLU A 207 -10.11 16.77 -15.39
C GLU A 207 -11.57 17.04 -15.74
N HIS A 208 -12.46 16.79 -14.80
CA HIS A 208 -13.89 17.01 -14.94
C HIS A 208 -14.45 17.74 -13.73
N THR A 209 -15.53 18.47 -13.96
CA THR A 209 -16.29 19.14 -12.91
C THR A 209 -17.67 18.51 -12.86
N ASP A 210 -18.08 18.05 -11.68
CA ASP A 210 -19.44 17.60 -11.46
C ASP A 210 -20.39 18.80 -11.64
N PRO A 211 -21.35 18.74 -12.58
CA PRO A 211 -22.24 19.87 -12.84
C PRO A 211 -23.16 20.20 -11.66
N ARG A 212 -23.49 19.20 -10.82
CA ARG A 212 -24.39 19.36 -9.66
C ARG A 212 -23.63 19.79 -8.42
N ALA A 213 -22.55 19.07 -8.09
CA ALA A 213 -21.77 19.34 -6.89
C ALA A 213 -20.74 20.45 -7.07
N ARG A 214 -20.46 20.85 -8.32
CA ARG A 214 -19.40 21.82 -8.72
C ARG A 214 -18.00 21.43 -8.23
N SER A 215 -17.83 20.19 -7.78
CA SER A 215 -16.56 19.62 -7.34
C SER A 215 -15.77 19.08 -8.53
N ARG A 216 -14.45 19.24 -8.47
CA ARG A 216 -13.53 18.70 -9.48
C ARG A 216 -13.16 17.26 -9.15
N TYR A 217 -12.98 16.46 -10.19
CA TYR A 217 -12.48 15.10 -10.10
C TYR A 217 -11.70 14.75 -11.36
N LEU A 218 -10.89 13.71 -11.28
CA LEU A 218 -10.19 13.15 -12.44
C LEU A 218 -10.98 11.97 -12.98
N LEU A 219 -11.07 11.89 -14.30
CA LEU A 219 -11.45 10.68 -14.99
C LEU A 219 -10.18 10.03 -15.54
N ALA A 220 -9.87 8.82 -15.09
CA ALA A 220 -8.68 8.10 -15.49
C ALA A 220 -9.04 6.79 -16.23
N SER A 221 -8.39 6.54 -17.36
CA SER A 221 -8.56 5.31 -18.15
C SER A 221 -7.20 4.71 -18.53
N PRO A 222 -7.05 3.38 -18.60
CA PRO A 222 -5.80 2.76 -19.04
C PRO A 222 -5.45 3.14 -20.50
N ARG A 223 -4.21 3.56 -20.76
CA ARG A 223 -3.77 3.83 -22.14
C ARG A 223 -3.85 2.56 -22.98
N ARG A 224 -4.29 2.69 -24.23
CA ARG A 224 -4.39 1.57 -25.18
C ARG A 224 -3.12 1.37 -26.01
N VAL A 225 -2.27 2.38 -26.10
CA VAL A 225 -1.09 2.45 -26.97
C VAL A 225 0.15 2.83 -26.18
#